data_AF-A0A1Q5UMX9-F1
#
_entry.id   AF-A0A1Q5UMX9-F1
#
_cell.length_a   1.000
_cell.length_b   1.000
_cell.length_c   1.000
_cell.angle_alpha   90.00
_cell.angle_beta   90.00
_cell.angle_gamma   90.00
#
_symmetry.space_group_name_H-M   'P 1'
#
loop_
_entity.id
_entity.type
_entity.pdbx_description
1 polymer ?
#
loop_
_entity_poly.entity_id
_entity_poly.type
_entity_poly.pdbx_seq_one_letter_code
_entity_poly.pdbx_strand_id
1 'polypeptide(L)'
;MAVDLIKTVRTGTKQLLDKLSPRDATFENVILPMAKIDNDIKGKRLIELRVAFTENLSLGPGFTWKEEEDLEGLGAEIIQALPLRSSNGQRGVPLKKTYDAVLPSYVRSETRKEAFLQSQRIFAENVTVFEEIIILRDERARLLGFESYAHQQARSKLLKSPQELKTMLDEVSLHLLPIAQTELEALQRTKDPSGRLFYLWDFDYHHNKMLRDNYQVDHDLIAEYFPAKVTIQNMLSIFETILGLKVESLKCIRGDYIWHPEVKIFSIDKQGDFDNETGRVQPFHLQIHCPASHGAVKSMDIGATYNSLLKRTTLLQGPDNDAQWGHGCATTPHYIWGQEANYYSYL
;
A
#
# COMPACT_ATOMS: atom_id res chain seq x y z
N MET A 1 8.57 -15.76 -24.77
CA MET A 1 9.99 -15.66 -24.36
C MET A 1 10.28 -16.33 -23.01
N ALA A 2 9.61 -15.99 -21.90
CA ALA A 2 9.89 -16.59 -20.60
C ALA A 2 9.51 -18.08 -20.48
N VAL A 3 8.37 -18.49 -21.06
CA VAL A 3 7.93 -19.90 -21.11
C VAL A 3 8.92 -20.78 -21.86
N ASP A 4 9.51 -20.27 -22.94
CA ASP A 4 10.55 -20.97 -23.69
C ASP A 4 11.84 -21.05 -22.89
N LEU A 5 12.26 -19.97 -22.22
CA LEU A 5 13.44 -20.02 -21.35
C LEU A 5 13.27 -21.02 -20.20
N ILE A 6 12.08 -21.09 -19.58
CA ILE A 6 11.75 -22.06 -18.53
C ILE A 6 11.80 -23.50 -19.09
N LYS A 7 11.30 -23.73 -20.31
CA LYS A 7 11.41 -25.05 -20.97
C LYS A 7 12.85 -25.41 -21.32
N THR A 8 13.63 -24.46 -21.83
CA THR A 8 15.04 -24.67 -22.18
C THR A 8 15.86 -24.97 -20.94
N VAL A 9 15.65 -24.22 -19.85
CA VAL A 9 16.35 -24.45 -18.58
C VAL A 9 15.91 -25.78 -17.95
N ARG A 10 14.62 -26.12 -17.91
CA ARG A 10 14.16 -27.43 -17.42
C ARG A 10 14.75 -28.60 -18.22
N THR A 11 14.81 -28.46 -19.54
CA THR A 11 15.42 -29.46 -20.42
C THR A 11 16.92 -29.56 -20.15
N GLY A 12 17.61 -28.43 -19.97
CA GLY A 12 19.02 -28.38 -19.61
C GLY A 12 19.31 -29.01 -18.25
N THR A 13 18.51 -28.71 -17.22
CA THR A 13 18.62 -29.31 -15.88
C THR A 13 18.38 -30.82 -15.94
N LYS A 14 17.38 -31.28 -16.71
CA LYS A 14 17.11 -32.71 -16.89
C LYS A 14 18.28 -33.42 -17.59
N GLN A 15 18.85 -32.83 -18.64
CA GLN A 15 20.02 -33.38 -19.32
C GLN A 15 21.28 -33.40 -18.45
N LEU A 16 21.43 -32.45 -17.52
CA LEU A 16 22.52 -32.43 -16.54
C LEU A 16 22.34 -33.56 -15.53
N LEU A 17 21.12 -33.74 -15.00
CA LEU A 17 20.76 -34.82 -14.09
C LEU A 17 20.93 -36.21 -14.73
N ASP A 18 20.54 -36.37 -15.99
CA ASP A 18 20.64 -37.64 -16.73
C ASP A 18 22.11 -38.03 -17.01
N LYS A 19 23.06 -37.08 -16.96
CA LYS A 19 24.51 -37.31 -17.17
C LYS A 19 25.30 -37.50 -15.87
N LEU A 20 24.69 -37.25 -14.72
CA LEU A 20 25.34 -37.37 -13.41
C LEU A 20 25.07 -38.76 -12.82
N SER A 21 26.13 -39.51 -12.55
CA SER A 21 26.03 -40.71 -11.72
C SER A 21 25.63 -40.31 -10.30
N PRO A 22 24.66 -40.97 -9.64
CA PRO A 22 24.27 -40.66 -8.26
C PRO A 22 25.43 -40.68 -7.25
N ARG A 23 26.55 -41.34 -7.58
CA ARG A 23 27.77 -41.39 -6.76
C ARG A 23 28.64 -40.14 -6.84
N ASP A 24 28.51 -39.35 -7.91
CA ASP A 24 29.32 -38.14 -8.16
C ASP A 24 28.54 -36.85 -7.86
N ALA A 25 27.26 -36.97 -7.48
CA ALA A 25 26.42 -35.86 -7.08
C ALA A 25 26.78 -35.39 -5.66
N THR A 26 27.43 -34.24 -5.57
CA THR A 26 27.75 -33.54 -4.32
C THR A 26 26.90 -32.29 -4.16
N PHE A 27 26.93 -31.72 -2.96
CA PHE A 27 26.27 -30.46 -2.68
C PHE A 27 26.77 -29.33 -3.61
N GLU A 28 28.08 -29.25 -3.84
CA GLU A 28 28.71 -28.16 -4.60
C GLU A 28 28.49 -28.24 -6.12
N ASN A 29 28.50 -29.45 -6.70
CA ASN A 29 28.42 -29.62 -8.15
C ASN A 29 27.00 -29.85 -8.69
N VAL A 30 26.03 -30.24 -7.85
CA VAL A 30 24.64 -30.50 -8.28
C VAL A 30 23.63 -29.68 -7.51
N ILE A 31 23.63 -29.76 -6.17
CA ILE A 31 22.57 -29.19 -5.34
C ILE A 31 22.63 -27.65 -5.36
N LEU A 32 23.80 -27.05 -5.14
CA LEU A 32 23.98 -25.61 -5.10
C LEU A 32 23.69 -24.93 -6.46
N PRO A 33 24.19 -25.43 -7.61
CA PRO A 33 23.82 -24.89 -8.93
C PRO A 33 22.33 -25.00 -9.22
N MET A 34 21.69 -26.14 -8.90
CA MET A 34 20.24 -26.30 -9.10
C MET A 34 19.43 -25.34 -8.24
N ALA A 35 19.82 -25.14 -6.97
CA ALA A 35 19.17 -24.17 -6.09
C ALA A 35 19.34 -22.72 -6.61
N LYS A 36 20.51 -22.37 -7.17
CA LYS A 36 20.73 -21.07 -7.82
C LYS A 36 19.83 -20.87 -9.04
N ILE A 37 19.76 -21.86 -9.93
CA ILE A 37 18.88 -21.82 -11.11
C ILE A 37 17.42 -21.68 -10.70
N ASP A 38 16.99 -22.47 -9.72
CA ASP A 38 15.62 -22.43 -9.22
C ASP A 38 15.29 -21.07 -8.58
N ASN A 39 16.22 -20.51 -7.81
CA ASN A 39 16.10 -19.15 -7.31
C ASN A 39 16.03 -18.13 -8.47
N ASP A 40 16.83 -18.22 -9.51
CA ASP A 40 16.78 -17.27 -10.64
C ASP A 40 15.45 -17.35 -11.40
N ILE A 41 14.92 -18.56 -11.63
CA ILE A 41 13.61 -18.77 -12.27
C ILE A 41 12.51 -18.12 -11.44
N LYS A 42 12.48 -18.39 -10.13
CA LYS A 42 11.51 -17.77 -9.22
C LYS A 42 11.61 -16.24 -9.21
N GLY A 43 12.82 -15.70 -9.44
CA GLY A 43 13.08 -14.27 -9.44
C GLY A 43 12.48 -13.59 -10.65
N LYS A 44 12.65 -14.20 -11.82
CA LYS A 44 12.00 -13.75 -13.05
C LYS A 44 10.49 -13.80 -12.94
N ARG A 45 9.93 -14.89 -12.38
CA ARG A 45 8.48 -15.01 -12.16
C ARG A 45 7.94 -13.93 -11.22
N LEU A 46 8.65 -13.61 -10.14
CA LEU A 46 8.27 -12.50 -9.26
C LEU A 46 8.24 -11.17 -9.99
N ILE A 47 9.17 -10.89 -10.91
CA ILE A 47 9.16 -9.67 -11.71
C ILE A 47 7.91 -9.62 -12.61
N GLU A 48 7.60 -10.72 -13.30
CA GLU A 48 6.38 -10.82 -14.13
C GLU A 48 5.11 -10.59 -13.32
N LEU A 49 5.00 -11.21 -12.15
CA LEU A 49 3.85 -11.03 -11.26
C LEU A 49 3.71 -9.59 -10.76
N ARG A 50 4.83 -8.91 -10.47
CA ARG A 50 4.80 -7.48 -10.08
C ARG A 50 4.29 -6.59 -11.20
N VAL A 51 4.71 -6.85 -12.43
CA VAL A 51 4.24 -6.13 -13.62
C VAL A 51 2.75 -6.38 -13.80
N ALA A 52 2.30 -7.64 -13.79
CA ALA A 52 0.88 -7.99 -13.91
C ALA A 52 0.02 -7.34 -12.82
N PHE A 53 0.47 -7.36 -11.56
CA PHE A 53 -0.24 -6.71 -10.46
C PHE A 53 -0.39 -5.20 -10.69
N THR A 54 0.68 -4.55 -11.16
CA THR A 54 0.70 -3.10 -11.41
C THR A 54 -0.15 -2.73 -12.64
N GLU A 55 -0.12 -3.56 -13.69
CA GLU A 55 -0.98 -3.41 -14.86
C GLU A 55 -2.45 -3.50 -14.46
N ASN A 56 -2.82 -4.51 -13.66
CA ASN A 56 -4.18 -4.64 -13.13
C ASN A 56 -4.58 -3.40 -12.33
N LEU A 57 -3.71 -2.88 -11.45
CA LEU A 57 -3.99 -1.63 -10.72
C LEU A 57 -4.12 -0.41 -11.64
N SER A 58 -3.49 -0.42 -12.81
CA SER A 58 -3.57 0.67 -13.78
C SER A 58 -4.89 0.67 -14.55
N LEU A 59 -5.57 -0.48 -14.62
CA LEU A 59 -6.91 -0.57 -15.18
C LEU A 59 -7.86 0.36 -14.41
N GLY A 60 -8.73 1.05 -15.15
CA GLY A 60 -9.71 1.95 -14.55
C GLY A 60 -10.59 1.18 -13.59
N PRO A 61 -10.76 1.63 -12.34
CA PRO A 61 -11.47 0.89 -11.29
C PRO A 61 -12.98 0.77 -11.52
N GLY A 62 -13.50 1.39 -12.59
CA GLY A 62 -14.92 1.54 -12.84
C GLY A 62 -15.58 2.58 -11.92
N PHE A 63 -16.91 2.51 -11.90
CA PHE A 63 -17.77 3.40 -11.13
C PHE A 63 -18.81 2.59 -10.36
N THR A 64 -19.14 3.05 -9.16
CA THR A 64 -20.41 2.69 -8.51
C THR A 64 -21.46 3.70 -8.94
N TRP A 65 -22.54 3.23 -9.54
CA TRP A 65 -23.61 4.09 -10.05
C TRP A 65 -24.63 4.36 -8.96
N LYS A 66 -24.91 5.64 -8.71
CA LYS A 66 -25.80 6.11 -7.64
C LYS A 66 -26.79 7.14 -8.13
N GLU A 67 -27.97 7.15 -7.52
CA GLU A 67 -28.91 8.24 -7.68
C GLU A 67 -28.37 9.50 -6.99
N GLU A 68 -28.76 10.69 -7.46
CA GLU A 68 -28.29 11.94 -6.85
C GLU A 68 -28.68 12.06 -5.38
N GLU A 69 -29.81 11.48 -5.00
CA GLU A 69 -30.30 11.41 -3.62
C GLU A 69 -29.36 10.62 -2.69
N ASP A 70 -28.65 9.62 -3.23
CA ASP A 70 -27.70 8.80 -2.47
C ASP A 70 -26.36 9.50 -2.23
N LEU A 71 -26.10 10.60 -2.96
CA LEU A 71 -24.86 11.39 -2.92
C LEU A 71 -24.97 12.63 -2.03
N GLU A 72 -25.94 12.63 -1.10
CA GLU A 72 -26.13 13.67 -0.11
C GLU A 72 -24.82 13.99 0.64
N GLY A 73 -24.48 15.28 0.71
CA GLY A 73 -23.27 15.81 1.33
C GLY A 73 -22.16 16.19 0.35
N LEU A 74 -22.24 15.77 -0.92
CA LEU A 74 -21.43 16.34 -1.99
C LEU A 74 -22.00 17.69 -2.45
N GLY A 75 -21.11 18.64 -2.74
CA GLY A 75 -21.49 19.91 -3.36
C GLY A 75 -22.07 19.69 -4.76
N ALA A 76 -23.02 20.53 -5.16
CA ALA A 76 -23.71 20.42 -6.46
C ALA A 76 -22.72 20.41 -7.65
N GLU A 77 -21.64 21.19 -7.57
CA GLU A 77 -20.59 21.21 -8.59
C GLU A 77 -19.89 19.86 -8.74
N ILE A 78 -19.61 19.19 -7.62
CA ILE A 78 -18.98 17.87 -7.62
C ILE A 78 -19.92 16.84 -8.24
N ILE A 79 -21.20 16.85 -7.86
CA ILE A 79 -22.22 15.93 -8.41
C ILE A 79 -22.34 16.09 -9.93
N GLN A 80 -22.35 17.34 -10.42
CA GLN A 80 -22.43 17.63 -11.86
C GLN A 80 -21.17 17.20 -12.63
N ALA A 81 -20.01 17.21 -11.97
CA ALA A 81 -18.75 16.73 -12.56
C ALA A 81 -18.67 15.20 -12.64
N LEU A 82 -19.52 14.46 -11.91
CA LEU A 82 -19.53 12.99 -11.97
C LEU A 82 -20.10 12.48 -13.31
N PRO A 83 -19.53 11.40 -13.88
CA PRO A 83 -20.03 10.79 -15.10
C PRO A 83 -21.52 10.43 -15.02
N LEU A 84 -22.29 10.78 -16.05
CA LEU A 84 -23.72 10.47 -16.14
C LEU A 84 -23.95 9.17 -16.90
N ARG A 85 -24.79 8.29 -16.35
CA ARG A 85 -25.29 7.11 -17.04
C ARG A 85 -26.58 7.43 -17.79
N SER A 86 -26.50 7.56 -19.10
CA SER A 86 -27.65 7.97 -19.94
C SER A 86 -28.86 7.03 -19.88
N SER A 87 -28.68 5.77 -19.44
CA SER A 87 -29.76 4.78 -19.38
C SER A 87 -30.75 5.00 -18.23
N ASN A 88 -30.28 5.57 -17.11
CA ASN A 88 -31.08 5.67 -15.88
C ASN A 88 -30.82 6.95 -15.07
N GLY A 89 -29.98 7.87 -15.55
CA GLY A 89 -29.73 9.14 -14.87
C GLY A 89 -28.74 9.07 -13.71
N GLN A 90 -28.19 7.89 -13.41
CA GLN A 90 -27.27 7.70 -12.29
C GLN A 90 -25.93 8.41 -12.50
N ARG A 91 -25.35 8.89 -11.41
CA ARG A 91 -24.00 9.46 -11.34
C ARG A 91 -22.99 8.38 -10.97
N GLY A 92 -21.87 8.35 -11.69
CA GLY A 92 -20.79 7.39 -11.48
C GLY A 92 -19.80 7.88 -10.43
N VAL A 93 -19.75 7.23 -9.27
CA VAL A 93 -18.75 7.48 -8.23
C VAL A 93 -17.48 6.69 -8.57
N PRO A 94 -16.31 7.33 -8.79
CA PRO A 94 -15.08 6.64 -9.14
C PRO A 94 -14.58 5.75 -7.99
N LEU A 95 -14.17 4.54 -8.31
CA LEU A 95 -13.73 3.54 -7.33
C LEU A 95 -12.23 3.63 -6.95
N LYS A 96 -11.46 4.60 -7.46
CA LYS A 96 -10.01 4.79 -7.17
C LYS A 96 -9.67 6.26 -6.92
N LYS A 97 -8.74 6.53 -5.99
CA LYS A 97 -8.14 7.82 -5.55
C LYS A 97 -9.13 8.94 -5.20
N THR A 98 -10.14 9.18 -6.01
CA THR A 98 -11.29 10.07 -5.69
C THR A 98 -12.17 9.45 -4.61
N TYR A 99 -12.16 8.12 -4.45
CA TYR A 99 -12.88 7.38 -3.39
C TYR A 99 -12.58 7.93 -1.99
N ASP A 100 -11.30 8.00 -1.58
CA ASP A 100 -10.90 8.48 -0.24
C ASP A 100 -11.27 9.96 -0.03
N ALA A 101 -11.34 10.74 -1.13
CA ALA A 101 -11.69 12.15 -1.08
C ALA A 101 -13.20 12.41 -0.94
N VAL A 102 -14.06 11.54 -1.47
CA VAL A 102 -15.52 11.74 -1.48
C VAL A 102 -16.27 10.93 -0.43
N LEU A 103 -15.72 9.79 0.01
CA LEU A 103 -16.29 8.97 1.07
C LEU A 103 -16.58 9.75 2.37
N PRO A 104 -15.70 10.67 2.83
CA PRO A 104 -15.94 11.44 4.05
C PRO A 104 -17.06 12.46 3.93
N SER A 105 -17.58 12.70 2.72
CA SER A 105 -18.63 13.69 2.45
C SER A 105 -20.02 13.06 2.37
N TYR A 106 -20.14 11.76 2.10
CA TYR A 106 -21.45 11.11 2.02
C TYR A 106 -22.12 11.03 3.39
N VAL A 107 -23.30 11.62 3.52
CA VAL A 107 -24.09 11.60 4.76
C VAL A 107 -24.67 10.21 5.02
N ARG A 108 -25.14 9.52 3.98
CA ARG A 108 -25.78 8.20 4.08
C ARG A 108 -24.76 7.10 4.35
N SER A 109 -24.92 6.41 5.48
CA SER A 109 -24.03 5.29 5.87
C SER A 109 -24.08 4.13 4.89
N GLU A 110 -25.22 3.85 4.24
CA GLU A 110 -25.31 2.74 3.29
C GLU A 110 -24.54 3.04 1.99
N THR A 111 -24.57 4.29 1.52
CA THR A 111 -23.75 4.73 0.39
C THR A 111 -22.26 4.56 0.70
N ARG A 112 -21.82 4.96 1.91
CA ARG A 112 -20.43 4.78 2.36
C ARG A 112 -20.05 3.29 2.40
N LYS A 113 -20.91 2.46 2.97
CA LYS A 113 -20.71 1.01 3.05
C LYS A 113 -20.56 0.40 1.67
N GLU A 114 -21.50 0.63 0.76
CA GLU A 114 -21.46 0.05 -0.58
C GLU A 114 -20.22 0.51 -1.35
N ALA A 115 -19.91 1.81 -1.31
CA ALA A 115 -18.71 2.35 -1.96
C ALA A 115 -17.43 1.71 -1.39
N PHE A 116 -17.35 1.58 -0.06
CA PHE A 116 -16.24 0.90 0.61
C PHE A 116 -16.15 -0.56 0.13
N LEU A 117 -17.22 -1.36 0.20
CA LEU A 117 -17.16 -2.78 -0.19
C LEU A 117 -16.84 -3.00 -1.65
N GLN A 118 -17.35 -2.16 -2.55
CA GLN A 118 -16.99 -2.22 -3.97
C GLN A 118 -15.51 -1.90 -4.16
N SER A 119 -14.97 -0.89 -3.44
CA SER A 119 -13.55 -0.54 -3.52
C SER A 119 -12.61 -1.71 -3.16
N GLN A 120 -13.06 -2.56 -2.24
CA GLN A 120 -12.28 -3.70 -1.75
C GLN A 120 -12.33 -4.90 -2.70
N ARG A 121 -13.14 -4.85 -3.77
CA ARG A 121 -13.38 -5.96 -4.69
C ARG A 121 -12.94 -5.67 -6.14
N ILE A 122 -12.41 -4.48 -6.42
CA ILE A 122 -12.09 -4.01 -7.79
C ILE A 122 -11.09 -4.93 -8.52
N PHE A 123 -10.10 -5.46 -7.81
CA PHE A 123 -8.99 -6.22 -8.41
C PHE A 123 -8.95 -7.66 -7.90
N ALA A 124 -10.03 -8.42 -8.13
CA ALA A 124 -10.11 -9.82 -7.69
C ALA A 124 -9.02 -10.69 -8.32
N GLU A 125 -8.61 -10.40 -9.56
CA GLU A 125 -7.52 -11.09 -10.27
C GLU A 125 -6.19 -10.95 -9.52
N ASN A 126 -5.97 -9.80 -8.87
CA ASN A 126 -4.76 -9.55 -8.09
C ASN A 126 -4.66 -10.42 -6.82
N VAL A 127 -5.75 -11.06 -6.37
CA VAL A 127 -5.71 -12.00 -5.24
C VAL A 127 -4.78 -13.16 -5.56
N THR A 128 -5.03 -13.85 -6.68
CA THR A 128 -4.23 -15.01 -7.09
C THR A 128 -2.77 -14.63 -7.41
N VAL A 129 -2.56 -13.45 -7.99
CA VAL A 129 -1.23 -12.89 -8.24
C VAL A 129 -0.50 -12.65 -6.92
N PHE A 130 -1.18 -12.10 -5.92
CA PHE A 130 -0.61 -11.80 -4.61
C PHE A 130 -0.27 -13.07 -3.82
N GLU A 131 -1.15 -14.06 -3.84
CA GLU A 131 -0.91 -15.39 -3.26
C GLU A 131 0.36 -16.04 -3.84
N GLU A 132 0.49 -16.04 -5.18
CA GLU A 132 1.68 -16.58 -5.85
C GLU A 132 2.95 -15.81 -5.43
N ILE A 133 2.88 -14.48 -5.34
CA ILE A 133 4.00 -13.65 -4.89
C ILE A 133 4.44 -14.02 -3.46
N ILE A 134 3.50 -14.16 -2.52
CA ILE A 134 3.81 -14.50 -1.12
C ILE A 134 4.47 -15.88 -1.04
N ILE A 135 3.93 -16.87 -1.74
CA ILE A 135 4.47 -18.24 -1.78
C ILE A 135 5.89 -18.22 -2.35
N LEU A 136 6.11 -17.59 -3.50
CA LEU A 136 7.43 -17.54 -4.15
C LEU A 136 8.46 -16.77 -3.32
N ARG A 137 8.04 -15.74 -2.57
CA ARG A 137 8.91 -15.01 -1.64
C ARG A 137 9.40 -15.92 -0.50
N ASP A 138 8.51 -16.70 0.12
CA ASP A 138 8.90 -17.65 1.17
C ASP A 138 9.79 -18.77 0.62
N GLU A 139 9.45 -19.35 -0.54
CA GLU A 139 10.27 -20.39 -1.19
C GLU A 139 11.70 -19.89 -1.45
N ARG A 140 11.86 -18.69 -2.03
CA ARG A 140 13.18 -18.09 -2.27
C ARG A 140 13.96 -17.86 -0.99
N ALA A 141 13.30 -17.33 0.05
CA ALA A 141 13.96 -17.08 1.32
C ALA A 141 14.53 -18.37 1.92
N ARG A 142 13.75 -19.46 1.89
CA ARG A 142 14.18 -20.78 2.37
C ARG A 142 15.30 -21.38 1.53
N LEU A 143 15.26 -21.24 0.19
CA LEU A 143 16.35 -21.66 -0.68
C LEU A 143 17.68 -20.95 -0.38
N LEU A 144 17.60 -19.72 0.11
CA LEU A 144 18.76 -18.92 0.54
C LEU A 144 19.17 -19.17 2.00
N GLY A 145 18.53 -20.13 2.69
CA GLY A 145 18.84 -20.50 4.07
C GLY A 145 18.18 -19.64 5.14
N PHE A 146 17.20 -18.79 4.79
CA PHE A 146 16.42 -18.02 5.78
C PHE A 146 15.20 -18.80 6.25
N GLU A 147 14.77 -18.58 7.50
CA GLU A 147 13.57 -19.21 8.06
C GLU A 147 12.27 -18.73 7.42
N SER A 148 12.25 -17.48 6.94
CA SER A 148 11.12 -16.88 6.23
C SER A 148 11.58 -15.69 5.39
N TYR A 149 10.70 -15.19 4.53
CA TYR A 149 10.94 -13.95 3.78
C TYR A 149 11.17 -12.75 4.71
N ALA A 150 10.48 -12.68 5.85
CA ALA A 150 10.69 -11.61 6.82
C ALA A 150 12.11 -11.61 7.40
N HIS A 151 12.66 -12.80 7.72
CA HIS A 151 14.06 -12.93 8.17
C HIS A 151 15.06 -12.49 7.09
N GLN A 152 14.79 -12.84 5.82
CA GLN A 152 15.60 -12.38 4.70
C GLN A 152 15.64 -10.85 4.61
N GLN A 153 14.48 -10.20 4.75
CA GLN A 153 14.37 -8.74 4.64
C GLN A 153 15.04 -8.03 5.82
N ALA A 154 14.78 -8.50 7.05
CA ALA A 154 15.29 -7.92 8.29
C ALA A 154 16.82 -7.81 8.33
N ARG A 155 17.55 -8.74 7.69
CA ARG A 155 19.03 -8.70 7.60
C ARG A 155 19.59 -7.33 7.19
N SER A 156 18.92 -6.67 6.24
CA SER A 156 19.33 -5.37 5.69
C SER A 156 18.72 -4.15 6.39
N LYS A 157 17.84 -4.36 7.37
CA LYS A 157 17.10 -3.28 8.06
C LYS A 157 17.74 -2.94 9.40
N LEU A 158 17.21 -1.91 10.07
CA LEU A 158 17.66 -1.51 11.41
C LEU A 158 17.38 -2.64 12.42
N LEU A 159 16.14 -3.12 12.43
CA LEU A 159 15.71 -4.28 13.23
C LEU A 159 16.13 -5.55 12.49
N LYS A 160 16.92 -6.39 13.16
CA LYS A 160 17.66 -7.50 12.53
C LYS A 160 16.89 -8.80 12.51
N SER A 161 15.78 -8.87 13.23
CA SER A 161 14.91 -10.03 13.25
C SER A 161 13.43 -9.63 13.21
N PRO A 162 12.55 -10.49 12.67
CA PRO A 162 11.11 -10.29 12.77
C PRO A 162 10.61 -10.25 14.22
N GLN A 163 11.29 -10.95 15.14
CA GLN A 163 10.97 -10.95 16.56
C GLN A 163 11.22 -9.58 17.21
N GLU A 164 12.36 -8.94 16.94
CA GLU A 164 12.64 -7.57 17.41
C GLU A 164 11.58 -6.58 16.94
N LEU A 165 11.18 -6.66 15.67
CA LEU A 165 10.15 -5.79 15.12
C LEU A 165 8.77 -6.11 15.73
N LYS A 166 8.43 -7.38 15.94
CA LYS A 166 7.20 -7.74 16.67
C LYS A 166 7.20 -7.16 18.08
N THR A 167 8.30 -7.26 18.83
CA THR A 167 8.42 -6.69 20.18
C THR A 167 8.21 -5.18 20.16
N MET A 168 8.89 -4.46 19.25
CA MET A 168 8.72 -3.00 19.11
C MET A 168 7.27 -2.62 18.79
N LEU A 169 6.60 -3.37 17.92
CA LEU A 169 5.20 -3.13 17.58
C LEU A 169 4.25 -3.43 18.73
N ASP A 170 4.51 -4.49 19.50
CA ASP A 170 3.73 -4.84 20.69
C ASP A 170 3.88 -3.75 21.77
N GLU A 171 5.09 -3.21 21.98
CA GLU A 171 5.36 -2.10 22.90
C GLU A 171 4.62 -0.82 22.50
N VAL A 172 4.71 -0.44 21.22
CA VAL A 172 3.99 0.74 20.72
C VAL A 172 2.48 0.55 20.83
N SER A 173 1.98 -0.64 20.48
CA SER A 173 0.55 -0.98 20.60
C SER A 173 0.08 -0.86 22.05
N LEU A 174 0.87 -1.31 23.03
CA LEU A 174 0.52 -1.25 24.44
C LEU A 174 0.31 0.19 24.93
N HIS A 175 1.08 1.15 24.41
CA HIS A 175 0.95 2.56 24.78
C HIS A 175 -0.17 3.29 24.01
N LEU A 176 -0.41 2.93 22.75
CA LEU A 176 -1.41 3.62 21.92
C LEU A 176 -2.83 3.07 22.09
N LEU A 177 -2.98 1.80 22.50
CA LEU A 177 -4.30 1.16 22.58
C LEU A 177 -5.29 1.91 23.49
N PRO A 178 -4.92 2.39 24.70
CA PRO A 178 -5.84 3.16 25.54
C PRO A 178 -6.26 4.50 24.91
N ILE A 179 -5.35 5.15 24.18
CA ILE A 179 -5.61 6.40 23.48
C ILE A 179 -6.58 6.15 22.32
N ALA A 180 -6.29 5.14 21.50
CA ALA A 180 -7.13 4.74 20.37
C ALA A 180 -8.55 4.34 20.81
N GLN A 181 -8.69 3.66 21.96
CA GLN A 181 -10.00 3.34 22.53
C GLN A 181 -10.79 4.59 22.92
N THR A 182 -10.13 5.56 23.58
CA THR A 182 -10.75 6.82 23.99
C THR A 182 -11.19 7.64 22.78
N GLU A 183 -10.34 7.73 21.75
CA GLU A 183 -10.65 8.42 20.49
C GLU A 183 -11.79 7.73 19.73
N LEU A 184 -11.79 6.39 19.67
CA LEU A 184 -12.85 5.64 19.02
C LEU A 184 -14.20 5.82 19.73
N GLU A 185 -14.23 5.83 21.06
CA GLU A 185 -15.44 6.14 21.82
C GLU A 185 -15.96 7.56 21.53
N ALA A 186 -15.07 8.54 21.40
CA ALA A 186 -15.44 9.90 21.03
C ALA A 186 -16.07 9.93 19.63
N LEU A 187 -15.47 9.24 18.66
CA LEU A 187 -16.02 9.12 17.30
C LEU A 187 -17.37 8.39 17.28
N GLN A 188 -17.53 7.31 18.05
CA GLN A 188 -18.79 6.57 18.18
C GLN A 188 -19.94 7.47 18.64
N ARG A 189 -19.69 8.37 19.61
CA ARG A 189 -20.69 9.33 20.10
C ARG A 189 -21.15 10.31 19.01
N THR A 190 -20.31 10.63 18.01
CA THR A 190 -20.70 11.50 16.89
C THR A 190 -21.66 10.83 15.90
N LYS A 191 -21.67 9.49 15.88
CA LYS A 191 -22.53 8.66 15.03
C LYS A 191 -23.84 8.33 15.72
N ASP A 192 -23.76 7.73 16.90
CA ASP A 192 -24.93 7.32 17.66
C ASP A 192 -24.61 7.29 19.17
N PRO A 193 -25.22 8.19 19.97
CA PRO A 193 -25.05 8.19 21.42
C PRO A 193 -25.50 6.89 22.10
N SER A 194 -26.32 6.06 21.43
CA SER A 194 -26.83 4.78 21.96
C SER A 194 -25.88 3.59 21.78
N GLY A 195 -24.71 3.79 21.16
CA GLY A 195 -23.65 2.76 21.11
C GLY A 195 -23.79 1.73 19.99
N ARG A 196 -24.38 2.11 18.84
CA ARG A 196 -24.35 1.26 17.64
C ARG A 196 -22.92 1.02 17.15
N LEU A 197 -22.75 -0.10 16.42
CA LEU A 197 -21.48 -0.49 15.81
C LEU A 197 -20.92 0.61 14.89
N PHE A 198 -19.62 0.83 15.01
CA PHE A 198 -18.85 1.78 14.23
C PHE A 198 -17.93 1.01 13.29
N TYR A 199 -18.13 1.23 12.00
CA TYR A 199 -17.51 0.43 10.94
C TYR A 199 -16.37 1.20 10.27
N LEU A 200 -15.56 0.48 9.50
CA LEU A 200 -14.45 1.06 8.73
C LEU A 200 -14.90 2.25 7.85
N TRP A 201 -16.04 2.13 7.16
CA TRP A 201 -16.58 3.18 6.29
C TRP A 201 -17.21 4.37 7.02
N ASP A 202 -17.29 4.33 8.35
CA ASP A 202 -17.78 5.44 9.16
C ASP A 202 -16.64 6.36 9.62
N PHE A 203 -15.41 5.85 9.66
CA PHE A 203 -14.27 6.53 10.28
C PHE A 203 -14.04 7.93 9.70
N ASP A 204 -13.79 8.06 8.40
CA ASP A 204 -13.40 9.36 7.82
C ASP A 204 -14.52 10.40 7.91
N TYR A 205 -15.78 9.97 7.69
CA TYR A 205 -16.94 10.85 7.80
C TYR A 205 -17.09 11.41 9.21
N HIS A 206 -17.03 10.55 10.22
CA HIS A 206 -17.20 10.95 11.62
C HIS A 206 -15.98 11.68 12.16
N HIS A 207 -14.78 11.35 11.68
CA HIS A 207 -13.56 12.09 11.99
C HIS A 207 -13.65 13.53 11.46
N ASN A 208 -14.00 13.71 10.20
CA ASN A 208 -14.16 15.05 9.60
C ASN A 208 -15.32 15.83 10.23
N LYS A 209 -16.42 15.14 10.57
CA LYS A 209 -17.51 15.75 11.34
C LYS A 209 -17.02 16.23 12.71
N MET A 210 -16.27 15.41 13.45
CA MET A 210 -15.70 15.78 14.74
C MET A 210 -14.74 16.97 14.63
N LEU A 211 -13.87 17.00 13.62
CA LEU A 211 -12.97 18.12 13.36
C LEU A 211 -13.72 19.43 13.09
N ARG A 212 -14.79 19.37 12.29
CA ARG A 212 -15.65 20.53 12.02
C ARG A 212 -16.41 20.98 13.28
N ASP A 213 -17.10 20.07 13.94
CA ASP A 213 -18.02 20.39 15.03
C ASP A 213 -17.28 20.80 16.31
N ASN A 214 -16.21 20.09 16.69
CA ASN A 214 -15.52 20.30 17.96
C ASN A 214 -14.31 21.22 17.86
N TYR A 215 -13.67 21.29 16.68
CA TYR A 215 -12.43 22.05 16.50
C TYR A 215 -12.55 23.19 15.48
N GLN A 216 -13.74 23.37 14.87
CA GLN A 216 -14.00 24.42 13.87
C GLN A 216 -13.00 24.40 12.71
N VAL A 217 -12.51 23.21 12.36
CA VAL A 217 -11.56 23.01 11.26
C VAL A 217 -12.34 22.87 9.97
N ASP A 218 -12.17 23.84 9.08
CA ASP A 218 -12.67 23.80 7.71
C ASP A 218 -11.49 23.63 6.75
N HIS A 219 -11.37 22.43 6.18
CA HIS A 219 -10.27 22.11 5.26
C HIS A 219 -10.35 22.90 3.95
N ASP A 220 -11.56 23.24 3.47
CA ASP A 220 -11.74 24.01 2.25
C ASP A 220 -11.29 25.45 2.48
N LEU A 221 -11.69 26.04 3.61
CA LEU A 221 -11.21 27.37 4.01
C LEU A 221 -9.69 27.38 4.24
N ILE A 222 -9.13 26.36 4.89
CA ILE A 222 -7.68 26.26 5.11
C ILE A 222 -6.94 26.20 3.76
N ALA A 223 -7.45 25.45 2.78
CA ALA A 223 -6.83 25.32 1.47
C ALA A 223 -6.68 26.67 0.74
N GLU A 224 -7.59 27.62 0.96
CA GLU A 224 -7.50 28.99 0.41
C GLU A 224 -6.24 29.73 0.89
N TYR A 225 -5.72 29.42 2.08
CA TYR A 225 -4.49 29.99 2.63
C TYR A 225 -3.20 29.32 2.11
N PHE A 226 -3.30 28.20 1.40
CA PHE A 226 -2.16 27.47 0.83
C PHE A 226 -2.14 27.46 -0.71
N PRO A 227 -2.17 28.61 -1.43
CA PRO A 227 -2.02 28.62 -2.88
C PRO A 227 -0.75 27.90 -3.32
N ALA A 228 -0.88 26.92 -4.20
CA ALA A 228 0.21 26.00 -4.58
C ALA A 228 1.52 26.71 -4.92
N LYS A 229 1.47 27.82 -5.66
CA LYS A 229 2.66 28.61 -6.01
C LYS A 229 3.41 29.14 -4.78
N VAL A 230 2.68 29.72 -3.82
CA VAL A 230 3.25 30.32 -2.60
C VAL A 230 3.73 29.22 -1.66
N THR A 231 2.93 28.16 -1.49
CA THR A 231 3.27 27.01 -0.65
C THR A 231 4.56 26.33 -1.10
N ILE A 232 4.72 26.07 -2.40
CA ILE A 232 5.94 25.46 -2.96
C ILE A 232 7.16 26.37 -2.71
N GLN A 233 7.02 27.69 -2.93
CA GLN A 233 8.12 28.63 -2.70
C GLN A 233 8.56 28.66 -1.24
N ASN A 234 7.61 28.74 -0.31
CA ASN A 234 7.89 28.76 1.13
C ASN A 234 8.48 27.43 1.60
N MET A 235 7.97 26.31 1.11
CA MET A 235 8.53 24.99 1.39
C MET A 235 10.00 24.89 0.94
N LEU A 236 10.33 25.34 -0.26
CA LEU A 236 11.70 25.36 -0.75
C LEU A 236 12.61 26.25 0.12
N SER A 237 12.12 27.43 0.54
CA SER A 237 12.87 28.33 1.43
C SER A 237 13.17 27.73 2.81
N ILE A 238 12.23 26.95 3.36
CA ILE A 238 12.47 26.19 4.60
C ILE A 238 13.62 25.19 4.39
N PHE A 239 13.65 24.49 3.25
CA PHE A 239 14.74 23.56 2.93
C PHE A 239 16.06 24.28 2.68
N GLU A 240 16.07 25.42 1.99
CA GLU A 240 17.26 26.27 1.84
C GLU A 240 17.87 26.59 3.20
N THR A 241 17.02 26.99 4.17
CA THR A 241 17.45 27.38 5.51
C THR A 241 17.93 26.19 6.34
N ILE A 242 17.16 25.11 6.38
CA ILE A 242 17.46 23.94 7.23
C ILE A 242 18.68 23.16 6.71
N LEU A 243 18.83 23.08 5.39
CA LEU A 243 19.84 22.24 4.74
C LEU A 243 21.03 23.04 4.20
N GLY A 244 21.03 24.38 4.32
CA GLY A 244 22.07 25.23 3.75
C GLY A 244 22.16 25.10 2.23
N LEU A 245 21.01 25.07 1.57
CA LEU A 245 20.90 24.94 0.11
C LEU A 245 20.46 26.28 -0.49
N LYS A 246 20.76 26.45 -1.78
CA LYS A 246 20.20 27.53 -2.60
C LYS A 246 19.44 26.91 -3.76
N VAL A 247 18.16 27.23 -3.87
CA VAL A 247 17.26 26.68 -4.88
C VAL A 247 16.87 27.79 -5.85
N GLU A 248 17.38 27.72 -7.08
CA GLU A 248 17.09 28.71 -8.12
C GLU A 248 16.17 28.13 -9.19
N SER A 249 15.07 28.83 -9.51
CA SER A 249 14.19 28.44 -10.60
C SER A 249 14.85 28.78 -11.95
N LEU A 250 15.07 27.74 -12.76
CA LEU A 250 15.64 27.90 -14.09
C LEU A 250 14.55 28.25 -15.10
N LYS A 251 14.65 29.44 -15.70
CA LYS A 251 13.81 29.81 -16.84
C LYS A 251 14.41 29.22 -18.11
N CYS A 252 13.86 28.10 -18.58
CA CYS A 252 14.18 27.41 -19.84
C CYS A 252 15.66 27.35 -20.23
N ILE A 253 16.29 26.22 -19.92
CA ILE A 253 17.40 25.71 -20.73
C ILE A 253 16.78 25.28 -22.08
N ARG A 254 17.38 25.71 -23.19
CA ARG A 254 16.90 25.59 -24.58
C ARG A 254 16.11 24.30 -24.87
N GLY A 255 15.05 24.47 -25.67
CA GLY A 255 14.10 23.41 -26.06
C GLY A 255 14.81 22.16 -26.57
N ASP A 256 14.56 21.06 -25.84
CA ASP A 256 14.69 19.63 -26.19
C ASP A 256 14.61 18.75 -24.91
N TYR A 257 14.74 19.32 -23.71
CA TYR A 257 14.78 18.58 -22.43
C TYR A 257 13.51 18.60 -21.57
N ILE A 258 12.41 19.21 -22.03
CA ILE A 258 11.18 19.35 -21.23
C ILE A 258 10.03 18.57 -21.89
N TRP A 259 9.52 17.55 -21.21
CA TRP A 259 8.45 16.67 -21.72
C TRP A 259 7.04 17.28 -21.65
N HIS A 260 6.83 18.34 -20.86
CA HIS A 260 5.54 19.04 -20.76
C HIS A 260 5.71 20.53 -20.43
N PRO A 261 4.92 21.46 -21.04
CA PRO A 261 5.08 22.91 -20.86
C PRO A 261 4.96 23.42 -19.42
N GLU A 262 4.26 22.71 -18.54
CA GLU A 262 4.05 23.11 -17.14
C GLU A 262 5.16 22.67 -16.18
N VAL A 263 6.16 21.94 -16.67
CA VAL A 263 7.28 21.48 -15.85
C VAL A 263 8.13 22.67 -15.41
N LYS A 264 8.42 22.74 -14.11
CA LYS A 264 9.34 23.73 -13.53
C LYS A 264 10.63 23.04 -13.14
N ILE A 265 11.76 23.59 -13.57
CA ILE A 265 13.09 23.08 -13.25
C ILE A 265 13.72 23.99 -12.21
N PHE A 266 14.34 23.39 -11.20
CA PHE A 266 15.09 24.08 -10.17
C PHE A 266 16.54 23.57 -10.17
N SER A 267 17.50 24.50 -10.08
CA SER A 267 18.90 24.20 -9.75
C SER A 267 19.03 24.25 -8.22
N ILE A 268 19.87 23.36 -7.68
CA ILE A 268 20.17 23.29 -6.25
C ILE A 268 21.69 23.40 -6.10
N ASP A 269 22.15 24.46 -5.45
CA ASP A 269 23.56 24.67 -5.11
C ASP A 269 23.75 24.58 -3.59
N LYS A 270 24.86 23.96 -3.15
CA LYS A 270 25.21 23.89 -1.73
C LYS A 270 25.76 25.25 -1.28
N GLN A 271 25.18 25.83 -0.24
CA GLN A 271 25.67 27.06 0.34
C GLN A 271 26.69 26.73 1.43
N GLY A 272 27.96 26.62 1.04
CA GLY A 272 29.07 26.37 1.96
C GLY A 272 29.23 24.90 2.35
N ASP A 273 30.47 24.44 2.42
CA ASP A 273 30.80 23.06 2.69
C ASP A 273 30.60 22.70 4.16
N PHE A 274 29.68 21.78 4.44
CA PHE A 274 29.65 21.01 5.67
C PHE A 274 29.64 19.51 5.35
N ASP A 275 30.54 18.81 6.04
CA ASP A 275 30.73 17.37 6.04
C ASP A 275 29.65 16.65 6.88
N ASN A 276 29.34 15.44 6.40
CA ASN A 276 28.72 14.26 7.01
C ASN A 276 28.32 14.30 8.50
N GLU A 277 27.06 13.97 8.78
CA GLU A 277 26.68 12.65 9.32
C GLU A 277 25.15 12.49 9.41
N THR A 278 24.67 11.34 8.95
CA THR A 278 23.25 10.94 8.90
C THR A 278 22.72 10.51 10.27
N GLY A 279 21.46 10.85 10.56
CA GLY A 279 20.67 10.05 11.51
C GLY A 279 19.39 10.71 12.01
N ARG A 280 18.26 10.51 11.32
CA ARG A 280 16.94 10.54 11.95
C ARG A 280 16.08 9.38 11.47
N VAL A 281 15.60 8.61 12.44
CA VAL A 281 14.60 7.55 12.29
C VAL A 281 13.23 8.17 12.57
N GLN A 282 12.25 7.89 11.71
CA GLN A 282 10.82 8.08 12.02
C GLN A 282 10.19 6.71 12.29
N PRO A 283 9.38 6.55 13.34
CA PRO A 283 8.61 5.34 13.55
C PRO A 283 7.30 5.36 12.74
N PHE A 284 6.89 4.18 12.29
CA PHE A 284 5.51 3.91 11.85
C PHE A 284 5.14 2.46 12.14
N HIS A 285 3.84 2.21 12.25
CA HIS A 285 3.28 0.90 12.60
C HIS A 285 3.32 -0.08 11.43
N LEU A 286 3.59 -1.33 11.77
CA LEU A 286 3.67 -2.48 10.87
C LEU A 286 3.10 -3.68 11.62
N GLN A 287 2.67 -4.73 10.93
CA GLN A 287 2.56 -6.06 11.52
C GLN A 287 3.34 -7.02 10.60
N ILE A 288 4.06 -7.99 11.17
CA ILE A 288 4.76 -9.00 10.38
C ILE A 288 4.07 -10.33 10.54
N HIS A 289 3.65 -10.92 9.43
CA HIS A 289 3.32 -12.32 9.38
C HIS A 289 4.58 -13.19 9.22
N CYS A 290 4.90 -13.99 10.25
CA CYS A 290 5.96 -15.02 10.20
C CYS A 290 5.31 -16.42 10.25
N PRO A 291 4.94 -16.99 9.10
CA PRO A 291 4.36 -18.32 9.07
C PRO A 291 5.38 -19.36 9.55
N ALA A 292 4.94 -20.28 10.41
CA ALA A 292 5.80 -21.28 11.05
C ALA A 292 6.42 -22.28 10.06
N SER A 293 5.81 -22.45 8.89
CA SER A 293 6.31 -23.34 7.84
C SER A 293 5.86 -22.89 6.45
N HIS A 294 6.53 -23.43 5.44
CA HIS A 294 6.12 -23.21 4.05
C HIS A 294 4.70 -23.73 3.76
N GLY A 295 4.32 -24.85 4.37
CA GLY A 295 2.95 -25.37 4.28
C GLY A 295 1.92 -24.40 4.85
N ALA A 296 2.24 -23.74 5.96
CA ALA A 296 1.37 -22.74 6.57
C ALA A 296 1.18 -21.50 5.69
N VAL A 297 2.17 -21.12 4.86
CA VAL A 297 2.03 -20.05 3.86
C VAL A 297 1.01 -20.44 2.80
N LYS A 298 1.12 -21.67 2.28
CA LYS A 298 0.26 -22.17 1.20
C LYS A 298 -1.20 -22.35 1.61
N SER A 299 -1.46 -22.63 2.89
CA SER A 299 -2.81 -22.78 3.42
C SER A 299 -3.36 -21.49 4.05
N MET A 300 -2.63 -20.37 3.96
CA MET A 300 -3.05 -19.12 4.59
C MET A 300 -4.18 -18.49 3.80
N ASP A 301 -5.27 -18.18 4.50
CA ASP A 301 -6.28 -17.29 3.98
C ASP A 301 -5.80 -15.84 4.10
N ILE A 302 -5.20 -15.33 3.03
CA ILE A 302 -4.58 -14.00 3.02
C ILE A 302 -5.63 -12.89 3.16
N GLY A 303 -6.84 -13.09 2.59
CA GLY A 303 -7.95 -12.14 2.72
C GLY A 303 -8.45 -12.05 4.15
N ALA A 304 -8.74 -13.20 4.78
CA ALA A 304 -9.18 -13.26 6.16
C ALA A 304 -8.11 -12.74 7.13
N THR A 305 -6.84 -13.07 6.87
CA THR A 305 -5.70 -12.58 7.65
C THR A 305 -5.66 -11.06 7.58
N TYR A 306 -5.63 -10.48 6.38
CA TYR A 306 -5.63 -9.04 6.17
C TYR A 306 -6.79 -8.34 6.90
N ASN A 307 -8.03 -8.83 6.74
CA ASN A 307 -9.20 -8.22 7.36
C ASN A 307 -9.18 -8.35 8.90
N SER A 308 -8.65 -9.46 9.42
CA SER A 308 -8.47 -9.65 10.88
C SER A 308 -7.42 -8.70 11.45
N LEU A 309 -6.32 -8.49 10.73
CA LEU A 309 -5.27 -7.53 11.12
C LEU A 309 -5.79 -6.11 11.08
N LEU A 310 -6.55 -5.75 10.05
CA LEU A 310 -7.17 -4.44 9.93
C LEU A 310 -8.09 -4.16 11.12
N LYS A 311 -8.98 -5.11 11.47
CA LYS A 311 -9.85 -5.01 12.64
C LYS A 311 -9.06 -4.87 13.95
N ARG A 312 -8.04 -5.69 14.14
CA ARG A 312 -7.20 -5.65 15.36
C ARG A 312 -6.46 -4.32 15.50
N THR A 313 -5.93 -3.80 14.41
CA THR A 313 -5.07 -2.60 14.42
C THR A 313 -5.89 -1.32 14.52
N THR A 314 -7.03 -1.26 13.85
CA THR A 314 -7.88 -0.06 13.82
C THR A 314 -8.95 -0.05 14.92
N LEU A 315 -9.24 -1.21 15.51
CA LEU A 315 -10.40 -1.46 16.38
C LEU A 315 -11.76 -1.27 15.68
N LEU A 316 -11.76 -1.07 14.35
CA LEU A 316 -12.95 -0.83 13.54
C LEU A 316 -13.52 -2.13 13.00
N GLN A 317 -14.85 -2.20 12.87
CA GLN A 317 -15.52 -3.38 12.34
C GLN A 317 -15.61 -3.35 10.82
N GLY A 318 -15.41 -4.53 10.20
CA GLY A 318 -15.79 -4.78 8.82
C GLY A 318 -17.30 -5.04 8.67
N PRO A 319 -17.79 -5.27 7.44
CA PRO A 319 -19.14 -5.76 7.23
C PRO A 319 -19.27 -7.17 7.83
N ASP A 320 -20.23 -7.33 8.73
CA ASP A 320 -20.52 -8.57 9.44
C ASP A 320 -19.39 -9.06 10.37
N ASN A 321 -19.65 -10.13 11.12
CA ASN A 321 -18.67 -10.74 12.02
C ASN A 321 -17.63 -11.63 11.30
N ASP A 322 -17.69 -11.68 9.97
CA ASP A 322 -16.80 -12.49 9.14
C ASP A 322 -15.56 -11.69 8.69
N ALA A 323 -14.44 -12.38 8.46
CA ALA A 323 -13.25 -11.82 7.85
C ALA A 323 -13.27 -11.93 6.30
N GLN A 324 -14.35 -12.44 5.71
CA GLN A 324 -14.50 -12.69 4.26
C GLN A 324 -15.37 -11.65 3.54
N TRP A 325 -14.88 -10.42 3.39
CA TRP A 325 -15.71 -9.36 2.79
C TRP A 325 -15.06 -8.56 1.67
N GLY A 326 -13.79 -8.78 1.40
CA GLY A 326 -13.07 -8.12 0.32
C GLY A 326 -11.60 -8.52 0.26
N HIS A 327 -10.90 -7.92 -0.68
CA HIS A 327 -9.53 -8.22 -1.06
C HIS A 327 -8.67 -6.95 -1.01
N GLY A 328 -8.73 -6.18 0.08
CA GLY A 328 -7.96 -4.95 0.23
C GLY A 328 -6.43 -5.14 0.11
N CYS A 329 -5.95 -6.34 0.40
CA CYS A 329 -4.56 -6.72 0.11
C CYS A 329 -4.20 -6.66 -1.38
N ALA A 330 -5.17 -6.86 -2.28
CA ALA A 330 -5.01 -6.89 -3.74
C ALA A 330 -5.11 -5.50 -4.41
N THR A 331 -5.53 -4.47 -3.67
CA THR A 331 -5.63 -3.07 -4.15
C THR A 331 -4.38 -2.25 -3.82
N THR A 332 -3.47 -2.83 -3.05
CA THR A 332 -2.43 -2.10 -2.34
C THR A 332 -1.05 -2.34 -2.97
N PRO A 333 -0.56 -1.43 -3.83
CA PRO A 333 0.66 -1.65 -4.62
C PRO A 333 1.94 -1.82 -3.78
N HIS A 334 1.99 -1.19 -2.60
CA HIS A 334 3.19 -1.19 -1.78
C HIS A 334 3.60 -2.58 -1.31
N TYR A 335 2.67 -3.54 -1.20
CA TYR A 335 2.99 -4.94 -0.88
C TYR A 335 3.85 -5.63 -1.94
N ILE A 336 3.94 -5.06 -3.15
CA ILE A 336 4.51 -5.71 -4.33
C ILE A 336 5.89 -5.14 -4.71
N TRP A 337 6.10 -3.83 -4.55
CA TRP A 337 7.24 -3.13 -5.16
C TRP A 337 8.61 -3.53 -4.59
N GLY A 338 8.74 -3.82 -3.30
CA GLY A 338 9.98 -4.37 -2.72
C GLY A 338 11.26 -3.54 -2.87
N GLN A 339 11.24 -2.43 -3.62
CA GLN A 339 12.28 -1.41 -3.76
C GLN A 339 11.55 -0.07 -3.91
N GLU A 340 11.82 0.86 -2.97
CA GLU A 340 11.34 2.26 -2.94
C GLU A 340 9.83 2.45 -2.66
N ALA A 341 9.34 3.20 -1.69
CA ALA A 341 9.85 3.94 -0.53
C ALA A 341 8.66 3.96 0.44
N ASN A 342 8.66 3.20 1.54
CA ASN A 342 9.05 3.67 2.85
C ASN A 342 9.23 2.41 3.70
N TYR A 343 10.47 2.09 4.02
CA TYR A 343 10.98 1.18 5.06
C TYR A 343 10.32 -0.19 5.38
N TYR A 344 9.01 -0.39 5.32
CA TYR A 344 8.34 -1.63 5.70
C TYR A 344 6.99 -1.78 4.98
N SER A 345 6.95 -2.56 3.91
CA SER A 345 5.71 -3.03 3.28
C SER A 345 5.61 -4.53 3.50
N TYR A 346 5.15 -4.93 4.68
CA TYR A 346 4.90 -6.33 5.02
C TYR A 346 3.54 -6.42 5.71
N LEU A 347 2.84 -7.51 5.41
CA LEU A 347 1.51 -7.84 5.88
C LEU A 347 1.61 -8.63 7.20
#